data_AF-A0A2S6H466-F1
#
_entry.id   AF-A0A2S6H466-F1
#
_cell.length_a   1.000
_cell.length_b   1.000
_cell.length_c   1.000
_cell.angle_alpha   90.00
_cell.angle_beta   90.00
_cell.angle_gamma   90.00
#
_symmetry.space_group_name_H-M   'P 1'
#
loop_
_entity.id
_entity.type
_entity.pdbx_description
1 polymer ?
#
loop_
_entity_poly.entity_id
_entity_poly.type
_entity_poly.pdbx_seq_one_letter_code
_entity_poly.pdbx_strand_id
1 'polypeptide(L)'
;MEKIPDKPGADRRKVSVSECSLLVAPGQSKKLAEIRKRLQPDVPVEAVQRNSAPGLPLLTGLKPEVATELNKARALIDGRINEIMRSFPEGRKNRLFGFRFGSVDAIKAMNIKTAFKTLGITGHSVKIQLIAELDFHGNEVKRS
;
A
#
# COMPACT_ATOMS: atom_id res chain seq x y z
N MET A 1 21.99 37.99 55.31
CA MET A 1 22.82 37.66 54.13
C MET A 1 23.36 36.27 54.35
N GLU A 2 22.86 35.26 53.65
CA GLU A 2 23.61 34.04 53.31
C GLU A 2 23.06 33.50 51.99
N LYS A 3 23.97 33.33 51.02
CA LYS A 3 23.70 32.97 49.63
C LYS A 3 23.79 31.44 49.51
N ILE A 4 22.75 30.81 48.98
CA ILE A 4 22.80 29.40 48.57
C ILE A 4 23.40 29.38 47.15
N PRO A 5 24.53 28.68 46.90
CA PRO A 5 25.09 28.57 45.57
C PRO A 5 24.34 27.53 44.72
N ASP A 6 24.24 27.90 43.44
CA ASP A 6 23.52 27.26 42.35
C ASP A 6 24.07 25.87 42.00
N LYS A 7 23.19 24.95 41.62
CA LYS A 7 23.54 23.57 41.20
C LYS A 7 24.22 23.62 39.82
N PRO A 8 25.36 22.94 39.59
CA PRO A 8 25.89 22.84 38.24
C PRO A 8 25.03 21.87 37.42
N GLY A 9 24.41 22.40 36.36
CA GLY A 9 23.68 21.63 35.35
C GLY A 9 24.59 20.62 34.65
N ALA A 10 24.08 19.39 34.51
CA ALA A 10 24.79 18.27 33.91
C ALA A 10 25.28 18.60 32.48
N ASP A 11 26.59 18.52 32.30
CA ASP A 11 27.28 18.69 31.02
C ASP A 11 26.95 17.49 30.10
N ARG A 12 25.99 17.67 29.20
CA ARG A 12 25.58 16.63 28.24
C ARG A 12 26.64 16.54 27.14
N ARG A 13 27.47 15.50 27.19
CA ARG A 13 28.39 15.14 26.09
C ARG A 13 27.62 14.97 24.79
N LYS A 14 27.91 15.84 23.81
CA LYS A 14 27.40 15.69 22.44
C LYS A 14 28.14 14.53 21.75
N VAL A 15 27.40 13.48 21.43
CA VAL A 15 27.90 12.37 20.61
C VAL A 15 27.46 12.65 19.17
N SER A 16 28.41 12.79 18.26
CA SER A 16 28.14 12.85 16.81
C SER A 16 28.33 11.46 16.21
N VAL A 17 27.28 10.94 15.60
CA VAL A 17 27.33 9.70 14.80
C VAL A 17 27.49 10.12 13.35
N SER A 18 28.64 9.77 12.75
CA SER A 18 28.88 9.92 11.31
C SER A 18 28.66 8.57 10.64
N GLU A 19 27.71 8.49 9.70
CA GLU A 19 27.52 7.30 8.88
C GLU A 19 28.67 7.17 7.88
N CYS A 20 29.37 6.03 7.92
CA CYS A 20 30.39 5.72 6.92
C CYS A 20 29.71 5.38 5.59
N SER A 21 30.13 6.05 4.51
CA SER A 21 29.71 5.71 3.15
C SER A 21 30.16 4.29 2.79
N LEU A 22 29.33 3.58 2.01
CA LEU A 22 29.60 2.20 1.57
C LEU A 22 30.97 2.11 0.89
N LEU A 23 31.94 1.48 1.56
CA LEU A 23 33.33 1.28 1.08
C LEU A 23 33.45 0.51 -0.23
N VAL A 24 32.35 -0.09 -0.71
CA VAL A 24 32.32 -0.83 -1.96
C VAL A 24 31.17 -0.28 -2.81
N ALA A 25 31.53 0.34 -3.94
CA ALA A 25 30.57 0.75 -4.94
C ALA A 25 29.74 -0.46 -5.39
N PRO A 26 28.40 -0.34 -5.51
CA PRO A 26 27.55 -1.43 -5.95
C PRO A 26 27.94 -1.84 -7.38
N GLY A 27 28.72 -2.92 -7.50
CA GLY A 27 29.23 -3.42 -8.80
C GLY A 27 30.65 -4.01 -8.75
N GLN A 28 31.45 -3.68 -7.72
CA GLN A 28 32.85 -4.15 -7.63
C GLN A 28 32.99 -5.55 -7.01
N SER A 29 31.96 -6.04 -6.30
CA SER A 29 32.01 -7.38 -5.69
C SER A 29 31.58 -8.45 -6.69
N LYS A 30 32.57 -9.16 -7.25
CA LYS A 30 32.38 -10.33 -8.13
C LYS A 30 31.47 -11.39 -7.51
N LYS A 31 31.62 -11.65 -6.20
CA LYS A 31 30.82 -12.62 -5.44
C LYS A 31 29.34 -12.21 -5.38
N LEU A 32 29.06 -10.93 -5.13
CA LEU A 32 27.68 -10.43 -5.13
C LEU A 32 27.07 -10.38 -6.54
N ALA A 33 27.88 -10.09 -7.56
CA ALA A 33 27.43 -10.11 -8.95
C ALA A 33 27.01 -11.53 -9.39
N GLU A 34 27.75 -12.55 -8.96
CA GLU A 34 27.41 -13.94 -9.25
C GLU A 34 26.14 -14.40 -8.51
N ILE A 35 25.95 -13.99 -7.25
CA ILE A 35 24.71 -14.23 -6.50
C ILE A 35 23.51 -13.58 -7.20
N ARG A 36 23.66 -12.34 -7.69
CA ARG A 36 22.61 -11.66 -8.48
C ARG A 36 22.27 -12.42 -9.76
N LYS A 37 23.29 -12.92 -10.47
CA LYS A 37 23.08 -13.75 -11.68
C LYS A 37 22.36 -15.06 -11.38
N ARG A 38 22.69 -15.73 -10.26
CA ARG A 38 22.03 -16.97 -9.85
C ARG A 38 20.57 -16.77 -9.40
N LEU A 39 20.23 -15.56 -8.94
CA LEU A 39 18.88 -15.21 -8.46
C LEU A 39 17.98 -14.60 -9.54
N GLN A 40 18.51 -14.24 -10.71
CA GLN A 40 17.72 -13.74 -11.84
C GLN A 40 17.58 -14.86 -12.89
N PRO A 41 16.40 -15.46 -13.09
CA PRO A 41 16.15 -16.27 -14.27
C PRO A 41 16.12 -15.37 -15.53
N ASP A 42 16.70 -15.87 -16.61
CA ASP A 42 16.90 -15.21 -17.91
C ASP A 42 15.59 -14.65 -18.51
N VAL A 43 15.24 -13.43 -18.15
CA VAL A 43 14.29 -12.60 -18.91
C VAL A 43 14.94 -11.23 -19.09
N PRO A 44 15.01 -10.68 -20.32
CA PRO A 44 15.58 -9.36 -20.54
C PRO A 44 14.73 -8.31 -19.82
N VAL A 45 15.24 -7.78 -18.71
CA VAL A 45 14.63 -6.63 -18.04
C VAL A 45 15.25 -5.39 -18.66
N GLU A 46 14.60 -4.87 -19.71
CA GLU A 46 14.73 -3.45 -20.02
C GLU A 46 14.40 -2.65 -18.76
N ALA A 47 15.20 -1.61 -18.53
CA ALA A 47 15.19 -0.79 -17.33
C ALA A 47 13.77 -0.37 -16.94
N VAL A 48 13.24 -1.02 -15.90
CA VAL A 48 12.02 -0.59 -15.23
C VAL A 48 12.31 0.74 -14.59
N GLN A 49 11.86 1.79 -15.28
CA GLN A 49 11.62 3.10 -14.71
C GLN A 49 10.87 2.90 -13.40
N ARG A 50 11.51 3.30 -12.29
CA ARG A 50 10.80 3.61 -11.06
C ARG A 50 9.79 4.68 -11.44
N ASN A 51 8.51 4.30 -11.48
CA ASN A 51 7.35 5.07 -11.04
C ASN A 51 6.09 4.30 -11.48
N SER A 52 5.23 3.96 -10.51
CA SER A 52 3.90 3.36 -10.67
C SER A 52 3.85 1.83 -10.79
N ALA A 53 3.73 1.16 -9.64
CA ALA A 53 2.89 -0.04 -9.58
C ALA A 53 1.45 0.45 -9.33
N PRO A 54 0.48 0.03 -10.17
CA PRO A 54 -0.30 -1.13 -9.78
C PRO A 54 -0.39 -2.14 -10.94
N GLY A 55 0.32 -3.26 -10.77
CA GLY A 55 0.09 -4.45 -11.57
C GLY A 55 -1.21 -5.12 -11.14
N LEU A 56 -2.31 -4.72 -11.76
CA LEU A 56 -3.40 -5.64 -12.07
C LEU A 56 -3.47 -5.72 -13.60
N PRO A 57 -3.75 -6.90 -14.18
CA PRO A 57 -3.83 -7.06 -15.62
C PRO A 57 -4.73 -5.96 -16.16
N LEU A 58 -4.20 -5.22 -17.13
CA LEU A 58 -4.98 -4.31 -17.95
C LEU A 58 -6.25 -5.06 -18.32
N LEU A 59 -7.38 -4.46 -17.96
CA LEU A 59 -8.70 -4.93 -18.35
C LEU A 59 -8.77 -4.83 -19.88
N THR A 60 -8.21 -5.82 -20.55
CA THR A 60 -8.12 -5.95 -22.00
C THR A 60 -9.55 -6.10 -22.52
N GLY A 61 -10.20 -4.98 -22.79
CA GLY A 61 -11.58 -4.93 -23.28
C GLY A 61 -12.48 -3.85 -22.65
N LEU A 62 -12.05 -3.18 -21.57
CA LEU A 62 -12.86 -2.11 -20.97
C LEU A 62 -12.49 -0.72 -21.52
N LYS A 63 -13.50 0.12 -21.70
CA LYS A 63 -13.34 1.52 -22.12
C LYS A 63 -12.36 2.23 -21.17
N PRO A 64 -11.45 3.09 -21.69
CA PRO A 64 -10.42 3.74 -20.87
C PRO A 64 -11.03 4.57 -19.74
N GLU A 65 -12.20 5.17 -19.96
CA GLU A 65 -12.94 5.90 -18.93
C GLU A 65 -13.34 4.99 -17.74
N VAL A 66 -13.84 3.79 -18.01
CA VAL A 66 -14.24 2.82 -16.98
C VAL A 66 -13.02 2.34 -16.19
N ALA A 67 -11.89 2.09 -16.88
CA ALA A 67 -10.66 1.68 -16.23
C ALA A 67 -10.11 2.75 -15.26
N THR A 68 -10.15 4.03 -15.65
CA THR A 68 -9.70 5.12 -14.76
C THR A 68 -10.58 5.26 -13.53
N GLU A 69 -11.91 5.21 -13.68
CA GLU A 69 -12.85 5.27 -12.57
C GLU A 69 -12.74 4.04 -11.66
N LEU A 70 -12.52 2.86 -12.23
CA LEU A 70 -12.31 1.63 -11.46
C LEU A 70 -11.02 1.68 -10.64
N ASN A 71 -9.93 2.21 -11.19
CA ASN A 71 -8.69 2.40 -10.43
C ASN A 71 -8.86 3.40 -9.28
N LYS A 72 -9.64 4.48 -9.47
CA LYS A 72 -10.01 5.38 -8.35
C LYS A 72 -10.80 4.64 -7.28
N ALA A 73 -11.79 3.84 -7.68
CA ALA A 73 -12.58 3.05 -6.75
C ALA A 73 -11.73 2.05 -5.96
N ARG A 74 -10.77 1.37 -6.60
CA ARG A 74 -9.80 0.48 -5.93
C ARG A 74 -9.03 1.21 -4.84
N ALA A 75 -8.46 2.36 -5.19
CA ALA A 75 -7.68 3.17 -4.25
C ALA A 75 -8.52 3.62 -3.04
N LEU A 76 -9.80 3.98 -3.25
CA LEU A 76 -10.70 4.35 -2.16
C LEU A 76 -11.06 3.16 -1.27
N ILE A 77 -11.32 1.99 -1.86
CA ILE A 77 -11.61 0.76 -1.11
C ILE A 77 -10.42 0.38 -0.25
N ASP A 78 -9.23 0.23 -0.84
CA ASP A 78 -8.03 -0.14 -0.09
C ASP A 78 -7.65 0.92 0.95
N GLY A 79 -7.81 2.21 0.61
CA GLY A 79 -7.60 3.32 1.54
C GLY A 79 -8.51 3.21 2.77
N ARG A 80 -9.80 2.97 2.55
CA ARG A 80 -10.77 2.85 3.64
C ARG A 80 -10.56 1.59 4.48
N ILE A 81 -10.22 0.46 3.85
CA ILE A 81 -9.88 -0.77 4.57
C ILE A 81 -8.67 -0.53 5.48
N ASN A 82 -7.62 0.11 4.95
CA ASN A 82 -6.42 0.43 5.72
C ASN A 82 -6.71 1.40 6.88
N GLU A 83 -7.55 2.41 6.66
CA GLU A 83 -7.99 3.33 7.71
C GLU A 83 -8.71 2.59 8.85
N ILE A 84 -9.68 1.73 8.50
CA ILE A 84 -10.39 0.89 9.48
C ILE A 84 -9.39 -0.03 10.20
N MET A 85 -8.50 -0.70 9.48
CA MET A 85 -7.51 -1.60 10.08
C MET A 85 -6.52 -0.90 11.00
N ARG A 86 -6.17 0.36 10.74
CA ARG A 86 -5.32 1.18 11.62
C ARG A 86 -6.00 1.52 12.94
N SER A 87 -7.34 1.60 12.96
CA SER A 87 -8.09 1.84 14.21
C SER A 87 -8.08 0.64 15.16
N PHE A 88 -7.71 -0.56 14.67
CA PHE A 88 -7.69 -1.78 15.47
C PHE A 88 -6.31 -2.09 16.07
N PRO A 89 -6.26 -2.70 17.26
CA PRO A 89 -5.00 -3.12 17.89
C PRO A 89 -4.24 -4.14 17.04
N GLU A 90 -2.91 -4.03 17.09
CA GLU A 90 -2.01 -4.94 16.39
C GLU A 90 -2.22 -6.39 16.87
N GLY A 91 -2.26 -7.33 15.92
CA GLY A 91 -2.55 -8.74 16.18
C GLY A 91 -4.03 -9.16 16.16
N ARG A 92 -4.99 -8.21 16.20
CA ARG A 92 -6.43 -8.52 16.08
C ARG A 92 -7.15 -7.86 14.90
N LYS A 93 -6.42 -7.09 14.08
CA LYS A 93 -6.97 -6.35 12.93
C LYS A 93 -7.87 -7.20 12.03
N ASN A 94 -7.37 -8.34 11.54
CA ASN A 94 -8.12 -9.20 10.62
C ASN A 94 -9.37 -9.83 11.27
N ARG A 95 -9.29 -10.17 12.56
CA ARG A 95 -10.41 -10.78 13.29
C ARG A 95 -11.53 -9.78 13.56
N LEU A 96 -11.19 -8.57 14.00
CA LEU A 96 -12.15 -7.49 14.24
C LEU A 96 -12.76 -6.97 12.94
N PHE A 97 -11.95 -6.84 11.90
CA PHE A 97 -12.43 -6.50 10.57
C PHE A 97 -13.39 -7.58 10.04
N GLY A 98 -12.97 -8.85 10.13
CA GLY A 98 -13.77 -10.02 9.75
C GLY A 98 -15.14 -10.08 10.40
N PHE A 99 -15.22 -9.71 11.69
CA PHE A 99 -16.48 -9.74 12.45
C PHE A 99 -17.52 -8.74 11.92
N ARG A 100 -17.08 -7.56 11.45
CA ARG A 100 -18.00 -6.48 11.05
C ARG A 100 -18.24 -6.42 9.54
N PHE A 101 -17.22 -6.71 8.74
CA PHE A 101 -17.24 -6.52 7.30
C PHE A 101 -17.00 -7.80 6.49
N GLY A 102 -16.62 -8.91 7.15
CA GLY A 102 -16.17 -10.12 6.48
C GLY A 102 -14.69 -10.07 6.10
N SER A 103 -14.23 -11.05 5.31
CA SER A 103 -12.85 -11.07 4.84
C SER A 103 -12.61 -9.96 3.80
N VAL A 104 -11.36 -9.49 3.72
CA VAL A 104 -10.95 -8.51 2.69
C VAL A 104 -11.24 -9.06 1.29
N ASP A 105 -11.00 -10.35 1.09
CA ASP A 105 -11.26 -11.02 -0.20
C ASP A 105 -12.75 -11.03 -0.55
N ALA A 106 -13.63 -11.25 0.44
CA ALA A 106 -15.08 -11.18 0.22
C ALA A 106 -15.52 -9.78 -0.22
N ILE A 107 -14.93 -8.72 0.35
CA ILE A 107 -15.22 -7.34 -0.06
C ILE A 107 -14.73 -7.08 -1.48
N LYS A 108 -13.58 -7.63 -1.88
CA LYS A 108 -13.03 -7.49 -3.24
C LYS A 108 -13.80 -8.27 -4.29
N ALA A 109 -14.43 -9.38 -3.90
CA ALA A 109 -15.29 -10.19 -4.77
C ALA A 109 -16.71 -9.58 -4.95
N MET A 110 -17.12 -8.68 -4.06
CA MET A 110 -18.40 -7.97 -4.18
C MET A 110 -18.37 -6.95 -5.33
N ASN A 111 -19.55 -6.61 -5.85
CA ASN A 111 -19.65 -5.50 -6.78
C ASN A 111 -19.28 -4.18 -6.07
N ILE A 112 -18.68 -3.24 -6.81
CA ILE A 112 -18.16 -1.98 -6.27
C ILE A 112 -19.26 -1.19 -5.54
N LYS A 113 -20.50 -1.21 -6.04
CA LYS A 113 -21.63 -0.53 -5.37
C LYS A 113 -21.91 -1.11 -3.98
N THR A 114 -21.88 -2.43 -3.83
CA THR A 114 -22.07 -3.11 -2.54
C THR A 114 -20.87 -2.90 -1.64
N ALA A 115 -19.64 -2.99 -2.15
CA ALA A 115 -18.42 -2.74 -1.39
C ALA A 115 -18.37 -1.32 -0.81
N PHE A 116 -18.79 -0.31 -1.57
CA PHE A 116 -18.89 1.07 -1.09
C PHE A 116 -19.91 1.21 0.03
N LYS A 117 -21.06 0.52 -0.08
CA LYS A 117 -22.08 0.51 0.97
C LYS A 117 -21.59 -0.17 2.25
N THR A 118 -20.95 -1.32 2.16
CA THR A 118 -20.41 -2.03 3.34
C THR A 118 -19.31 -1.24 4.03
N LEU A 119 -18.44 -0.57 3.28
CA LEU A 119 -17.35 0.25 3.82
C LEU A 119 -17.79 1.66 4.25
N GLY A 120 -19.03 2.05 3.94
CA GLY A 120 -19.58 3.38 4.25
C GLY A 120 -18.89 4.51 3.47
N ILE A 121 -18.44 4.25 2.25
CA ILE A 121 -17.79 5.24 1.39
C ILE A 121 -18.86 6.03 0.63
N THR A 122 -18.82 7.36 0.74
CA THR A 122 -19.76 8.23 0.03
C THR A 122 -19.48 8.22 -1.46
N GLY A 123 -20.50 7.95 -2.27
CA GLY A 123 -20.37 7.67 -3.70
C GLY A 123 -20.08 8.85 -4.63
N HIS A 124 -19.72 10.01 -4.09
CA HIS A 124 -19.53 11.25 -4.88
C HIS A 124 -18.15 11.38 -5.53
N SER A 125 -17.18 10.56 -5.10
CA SER A 125 -15.78 10.64 -5.55
C SER A 125 -15.50 9.88 -6.84
N VAL A 126 -16.41 9.00 -7.27
CA VAL A 126 -16.25 8.16 -8.46
C VAL A 126 -17.58 8.09 -9.20
N LYS A 127 -17.56 7.98 -10.53
CA LYS A 127 -18.76 7.74 -11.34
C LYS A 127 -19.25 6.30 -11.13
N ILE A 128 -19.83 6.01 -9.97
CA ILE A 128 -20.29 4.67 -9.57
C ILE A 128 -21.25 4.06 -10.60
N GLN A 129 -22.04 4.87 -11.31
CA GLN A 129 -22.94 4.38 -12.35
C GLN A 129 -22.22 3.59 -13.45
N LEU A 130 -20.97 3.92 -13.77
CA LEU A 130 -20.18 3.26 -14.80
C LEU A 130 -19.53 1.95 -14.34
N ILE A 131 -19.33 1.78 -13.04
CA ILE A 131 -18.56 0.68 -12.45
C ILE A 131 -19.37 -0.13 -11.43
N ALA A 132 -20.66 0.16 -11.27
CA ALA A 132 -21.49 -0.38 -10.18
C ALA A 132 -21.61 -1.89 -10.19
N GLU A 133 -21.54 -2.51 -11.37
CA GLU A 133 -21.71 -3.94 -11.60
C GLU A 133 -20.37 -4.69 -11.69
N LEU A 134 -19.26 -3.95 -11.70
CA LEU A 134 -17.92 -4.52 -11.72
C LEU A 134 -17.46 -4.89 -10.31
N ASP A 135 -16.64 -5.93 -10.19
CA ASP A 135 -15.88 -6.25 -8.98
C ASP A 135 -14.58 -5.41 -8.88
N PHE A 136 -13.82 -5.64 -7.81
CA PHE A 136 -12.50 -5.04 -7.65
C PHE A 136 -11.54 -5.39 -8.79
N HIS A 137 -11.72 -6.53 -9.46
CA HIS A 137 -10.85 -6.99 -10.54
C HIS A 137 -11.25 -6.46 -11.91
N GLY A 138 -12.47 -5.91 -12.06
CA GLY A 138 -13.07 -5.43 -13.29
C GLY A 138 -13.88 -6.48 -14.05
N ASN A 139 -14.29 -7.56 -13.40
CA ASN A 139 -15.23 -8.54 -13.92
C ASN A 139 -16.67 -8.11 -13.61
N GLU A 140 -17.60 -8.39 -14.52
CA GLU A 140 -19.02 -8.18 -14.27
C GLU A 140 -19.55 -9.23 -13.28
N VAL A 141 -20.03 -8.77 -12.12
CA VAL A 141 -20.67 -9.63 -11.13
C VAL A 141 -22.16 -9.66 -11.44
N LYS A 142 -22.61 -10.69 -12.16
CA LYS A 142 -24.05 -10.92 -12.36
C LYS A 142 -24.73 -11.11 -11.01
N ARG A 143 -25.74 -10.29 -10.72
CA ARG A 143 -26.66 -10.53 -9.61
C ARG A 143 -27.44 -11.81 -9.93
N SER A 144 -27.17 -12.86 -9.17
CA SER A 144 -28.00 -14.08 -9.13
C SER A 144 -29.29 -13.78 -8.37
#